data_AF-A0A8T4MYX0-F1
#
_entry.id   AF-A0A8T4MYX0-F1
#
_cell.length_a   1.000
_cell.length_b   1.000
_cell.length_c   1.000
_cell.angle_alpha   90.00
_cell.angle_beta   90.00
_cell.angle_gamma   90.00
#
_symmetry.space_group_name_H-M   'P 1'
#
loop_
_entity.id
_entity.type
_entity.pdbx_description
1 polymer ?
#
loop_
_entity_poly.entity_id
_entity_poly.type
_entity_poly.pdbx_seq_one_letter_code
_entity_poly.pdbx_strand_id
1 'polypeptide(L)'
;MKNEITTIQLRENVKQELENLKTKKNDSYEDVIVRLIDDSSIKKDKIKKLLIEQCKEMYDFDLKVVKEWENTDKEMNKYIEW
;
A
#
# COMPACT_ATOMS: atom_id res chain seq x y z
N MET A 1 9.83 -15.24 26.99
CA MET A 1 10.10 -14.23 25.94
C MET A 1 10.98 -13.15 26.55
N LYS A 2 12.05 -12.75 25.87
CA LYS A 2 12.90 -11.63 26.30
C LYS A 2 12.12 -10.33 26.06
N ASN A 3 11.94 -9.50 27.08
CA ASN A 3 11.40 -8.15 26.89
C ASN A 3 12.54 -7.25 26.43
N GLU A 4 12.59 -6.97 25.12
CA GLU A 4 13.53 -6.01 24.57
C GLU A 4 13.03 -4.59 24.85
N ILE A 5 13.67 -3.93 25.80
CA ILE A 5 13.36 -2.54 26.13
C ILE A 5 14.15 -1.65 25.19
N THR A 6 13.45 -0.91 24.34
CA THR A 6 14.06 0.07 23.44
C THR A 6 13.73 1.48 23.91
N THR A 7 14.72 2.36 23.87
CA THR A 7 14.51 3.79 24.12
C THR A 7 14.45 4.53 22.79
N ILE A 8 13.42 5.35 22.62
CA ILE A 8 13.27 6.23 21.46
C ILE A 8 13.17 7.68 21.93
N GLN A 9 13.76 8.59 21.16
CA GLN A 9 13.65 10.01 21.40
C GLN A 9 12.61 10.59 20.43
N LEU A 10 11.60 11.26 20.98
CA LEU A 10 10.54 11.89 20.20
C LEU A 10 10.61 13.41 20.36
N ARG A 11 10.24 14.11 19.29
CA ARG A 11 10.05 15.56 19.34
C ARG A 11 8.78 15.89 20.11
N GLU A 12 8.72 17.07 20.72
CA GLU A 12 7.58 17.48 21.54
C GLU A 12 6.26 17.49 20.75
N ASN A 13 6.29 17.94 19.48
CA ASN A 13 5.11 17.92 18.62
C ASN A 13 4.58 16.48 18.40
N VAL A 14 5.49 15.51 18.24
CA VAL A 14 5.11 14.10 18.07
C VAL A 14 4.51 13.55 19.37
N LYS A 15 5.04 13.95 20.52
CA LYS A 15 4.48 13.56 21.82
C LYS A 15 3.06 14.11 22.02
N GLN A 16 2.81 15.35 21.62
CA GLN A 16 1.47 15.95 21.64
C GLN A 16 0.51 15.22 20.71
N GLU A 17 0.95 14.86 19.51
CA GLU A 17 0.15 14.04 18.59
C GLU A 17 -0.18 12.67 19.18
N LEU A 18 0.79 11.99 19.80
CA LEU A 18 0.55 10.71 20.47
C LEU A 18 -0.46 10.83 21.63
N GLU A 19 -0.46 11.95 22.35
CA GLU A 19 -1.45 12.21 23.39
C GLU A 19 -2.86 12.31 22.81
N ASN A 20 -3.02 13.03 21.69
CA ASN A 20 -4.30 13.19 21.00
C ASN A 20 -4.83 11.88 20.38
N LEU A 21 -3.94 10.92 20.10
CA LEU A 21 -4.27 9.61 19.54
C LEU A 21 -4.65 8.57 20.60
N LYS A 22 -4.59 8.91 21.90
CA LYS A 22 -5.10 8.05 22.96
C LYS A 22 -6.61 7.96 22.85
N THR A 23 -7.12 6.74 22.77
CA THR A 23 -8.57 6.50 22.66
C THR A 23 -9.21 6.24 24.02
N LYS A 24 -8.40 5.80 25.00
CA LYS A 24 -8.80 5.61 26.39
C LYS A 24 -7.97 6.50 27.29
N LYS A 25 -8.57 6.90 28.41
CA LYS A 25 -7.93 7.74 29.45
C LYS A 25 -6.61 7.15 29.98
N ASN A 26 -6.45 5.82 29.95
CA ASN A 26 -5.30 5.11 30.51
C ASN A 26 -4.39 4.49 29.43
N ASP A 27 -4.53 4.85 28.15
CA ASP A 27 -3.61 4.37 27.12
C ASP A 27 -2.20 4.94 27.39
N SER A 28 -1.20 4.06 27.39
CA SER A 28 0.19 4.47 27.39
C SER A 28 0.63 4.92 25.99
N TYR A 29 1.77 5.62 25.90
CA TYR A 29 2.35 5.92 24.58
C TYR A 29 2.77 4.65 23.84
N GLU A 30 3.19 3.61 24.57
CA GLU A 30 3.52 2.32 23.97
C GLU A 30 2.30 1.70 23.28
N ASP A 31 1.14 1.69 23.95
CA ASP A 31 -0.10 1.18 23.37
C ASP A 31 -0.48 1.92 22.07
N VAL A 32 -0.32 3.24 22.07
CA VAL A 32 -0.59 4.07 20.88
C VAL A 32 0.40 3.73 19.76
N ILE A 33 1.71 3.64 20.07
CA ILE A 33 2.76 3.37 19.09
C ILE A 33 2.60 1.98 18.48
N VAL A 34 2.32 0.95 19.30
CA VAL A 34 2.08 -0.41 18.82
C VAL A 34 0.90 -0.45 17.86
N ARG A 35 -0.23 0.18 18.22
CA ARG A 35 -1.39 0.28 17.30
C ARG A 35 -1.05 0.95 15.98
N LEU A 36 -0.26 2.03 16.01
CA LEU A 36 0.15 2.73 14.78
C LEU A 36 1.04 1.87 13.89
N ILE A 37 1.94 1.07 14.48
CA ILE A 37 2.78 0.12 13.76
C ILE A 37 1.92 -0.97 13.12
N ASP A 38 1.01 -1.55 13.90
CA ASP A 38 0.09 -2.60 13.44
C ASP A 38 -0.80 -2.09 12.30
N ASP A 39 -1.42 -0.92 12.46
CA ASP A 39 -2.24 -0.28 11.43
C ASP A 39 -1.44 -0.02 10.14
N SER A 40 -0.19 0.42 10.27
CA SER A 40 0.70 0.67 9.12
C SER A 40 1.03 -0.64 8.40
N SER A 41 1.33 -1.70 9.14
CA SER A 41 1.60 -3.03 8.60
C SER A 41 0.38 -3.61 7.88
N ILE A 42 -0.78 -3.60 8.54
CA ILE A 42 -2.06 -4.09 8.00
C ILE A 42 -2.44 -3.32 6.73
N LYS A 43 -2.27 -2.00 6.71
CA LYS A 43 -2.54 -1.17 5.52
C LYS A 43 -1.66 -1.57 4.34
N LYS A 44 -0.36 -1.79 4.56
CA LYS A 44 0.57 -2.21 3.49
C LYS A 44 0.18 -3.55 2.90
N ASP A 45 -0.13 -4.53 3.74
CA ASP A 45 -0.54 -5.86 3.29
C ASP A 45 -1.88 -5.83 2.55
N LYS A 46 -2.84 -5.04 3.04
CA LYS A 46 -4.13 -4.87 2.36
C LYS A 46 -3.98 -4.21 0.99
N ILE A 47 -3.20 -3.13 0.90
CA ILE A 47 -2.92 -2.46 -0.37
C ILE A 47 -2.27 -3.42 -1.36
N LYS A 48 -1.27 -4.20 -0.91
CA LYS A 48 -0.60 -5.19 -1.74
C LYS A 48 -1.57 -6.24 -2.30
N LYS A 49 -2.48 -6.76 -1.46
CA LYS A 49 -3.50 -7.72 -1.90
C LYS A 49 -4.45 -7.12 -2.93
N LEU A 50 -4.96 -5.92 -2.66
CA LEU A 50 -5.87 -5.22 -3.58
C LEU A 50 -5.21 -4.96 -4.94
N LEU A 51 -3.94 -4.54 -4.96
CA LEU A 51 -3.20 -4.35 -6.21
C LEU A 51 -3.10 -5.65 -7.02
N ILE A 52 -2.78 -6.77 -6.36
CA ILE A 52 -2.68 -8.07 -7.02
C ILE A 52 -4.04 -8.50 -7.59
N GLU A 53 -5.13 -8.32 -6.84
CA GLU A 53 -6.48 -8.65 -7.28
C GLU A 53 -6.91 -7.80 -8.48
N GLN A 54 -6.72 -6.49 -8.41
CA GLN A 54 -7.03 -5.58 -9.52
C GLN A 54 -6.25 -5.92 -10.79
N CYS A 55 -4.95 -6.20 -10.68
CA CYS A 55 -4.16 -6.63 -11.83
C CYS A 55 -4.65 -7.96 -12.43
N LYS A 56 -5.16 -8.89 -11.60
CA LYS A 56 -5.74 -10.15 -12.09
C LYS A 56 -7.07 -9.94 -12.80
N GLU A 57 -7.95 -9.12 -12.24
CA GLU A 57 -9.25 -8.81 -12.83
C GLU A 57 -9.10 -8.11 -14.18
N MET A 58 -8.09 -7.25 -14.33
CA MET A 58 -7.84 -6.52 -15.56
C MET A 58 -7.08 -7.33 -16.62
N TYR A 59 -6.39 -8.42 -16.22
CA TYR A 59 -5.45 -9.14 -17.10
C TYR A 59 -6.07 -9.57 -18.44
N ASP A 60 -7.24 -10.22 -18.42
CA ASP A 60 -7.85 -10.74 -19.64
C ASP A 60 -8.33 -9.61 -20.57
N PHE A 61 -8.82 -8.51 -19.98
CA PHE A 61 -9.24 -7.33 -20.72
C PHE A 61 -8.04 -6.62 -21.35
N ASP A 62 -7.01 -6.35 -20.56
CA ASP A 62 -5.79 -5.68 -21.02
C ASP A 62 -5.11 -6.51 -22.12
N LEU A 63 -5.04 -7.84 -21.95
CA LEU A 63 -4.49 -8.74 -22.95
C LEU A 63 -5.29 -8.71 -24.26
N LYS A 64 -6.62 -8.62 -24.18
CA LYS A 64 -7.47 -8.49 -25.37
C LYS A 64 -7.22 -7.16 -26.08
N VAL A 65 -7.19 -6.06 -25.34
CA VAL A 65 -6.93 -4.72 -25.87
C VAL A 65 -5.56 -4.67 -26.56
N VAL A 66 -4.51 -5.18 -25.91
CA VAL A 66 -3.15 -5.24 -26.50
C VAL A 66 -3.16 -5.99 -27.83
N LYS A 67 -3.82 -7.16 -27.90
CA LYS A 67 -3.90 -7.93 -29.15
C LYS A 67 -4.65 -7.18 -30.26
N GLU A 68 -5.71 -6.47 -29.92
CA GLU A 68 -6.47 -5.65 -30.88
C GLU A 68 -5.60 -4.52 -31.45
N TRP A 69 -4.82 -3.84 -30.60
CA TRP A 69 -3.87 -2.81 -31.03
C TRP A 69 -2.72 -3.37 -31.86
N GLU A 70 -2.12 -4.49 -31.47
CA GLU A 70 -1.06 -5.15 -32.24
C GLU A 70 -1.54 -5.55 -33.64
N ASN A 71 -2.78 -6.03 -33.75
CA ASN A 71 -3.36 -6.36 -35.05
C ASN A 71 -3.58 -5.10 -35.90
N THR A 72 -4.05 -4.02 -35.29
CA THR A 72 -4.25 -2.74 -35.98
C THR A 72 -2.93 -2.18 -36.49
N ASP A 73 -1.88 -2.22 -35.66
CA ASP A 73 -0.55 -1.75 -36.03
C ASP A 73 0.05 -2.57 -37.18
N LYS A 74 -0.10 -3.90 -37.15
CA LYS A 74 0.29 -4.77 -38.28
C LYS A 74 -0.45 -4.44 -39.57
N GLU A 75 -1.76 -4.20 -39.50
CA GLU A 75 -2.53 -3.81 -40.69
C GLU A 75 -2.07 -2.45 -41.22
N MET A 76 -1.80 -1.48 -40.36
CA MET A 76 -1.30 -0.17 -40.79
C MET A 76 0.09 -0.25 -41.43
N ASN A 77 1.00 -1.05 -40.86
CA ASN A 77 2.36 -1.19 -41.38
C ASN A 77 2.42 -1.80 -42.78
N LYS A 78 1.44 -2.65 -43.16
CA LYS A 78 1.31 -3.16 -44.55
C LYS A 78 1.11 -2.06 -45.59
N TYR A 79 0.59 -0.89 -45.20
CA TYR A 79 0.35 0.24 -46.10
C TYR A 79 1.48 1.28 -46.07
N ILE A 80 2.50 1.09 -45.21
CA ILE A 80 3.62 2.02 -45.02
C ILE A 80 4.93 1.46 -45.60
N GLU A 81 5.01 0.15 -45.88
CA GLU A 81 6.12 -0.43 -46.65
C GLU A 81 6.04 -0.02 -48.13
N TRP A 82 6.82 1.01 -48.50
CA TRP A 82 7.21 1.37 -49.87
C TRP A 82 8.67 0.95 -50.12
#